data_AF-A0A1F5XVY1-F1
#
_entry.id   AF-A0A1F5XVY1-F1
#
_cell.length_a   1.000
_cell.length_b   1.000
_cell.length_c   1.000
_cell.angle_alpha   90.00
_cell.angle_beta   90.00
_cell.angle_gamma   90.00
#
_symmetry.space_group_name_H-M   'P 1'
#
loop_
_entity.id
_entity.type
_entity.pdbx_description
1 polymer ?
#
loop_
_entity_poly.entity_id
_entity_poly.type
_entity_poly.pdbx_seq_one_letter_code
_entity_poly.pdbx_strand_id
1 'polypeptide(L)' 'MLANNKPEPVVAYCVKCREKREMTNPREVSMKGKGGVERRAMTGTCGKCGTKMFRIMGKK' A
#
# COMPACT_ATOMS: atom_id res chain seq x y z
N MET A 1 -9.50 -8.68 -27.14
CA MET A 1 -8.64 -7.52 -26.84
C MET A 1 -8.42 -7.50 -25.34
N LEU A 2 -7.19 -7.73 -24.90
CA LEU A 2 -6.86 -7.96 -23.49
C LEU A 2 -7.07 -6.66 -22.69
N ALA A 3 -7.96 -6.71 -21.70
CA ALA A 3 -8.15 -5.64 -20.73
C ALA A 3 -6.84 -5.46 -19.96
N ASN A 4 -6.10 -4.39 -20.32
CA ASN A 4 -4.93 -3.92 -19.58
C ASN A 4 -5.39 -3.36 -18.24
N ASN A 5 -5.77 -4.25 -17.33
CA ASN A 5 -6.09 -3.96 -15.95
C ASN A 5 -4.74 -3.76 -15.21
N LYS A 6 -4.02 -2.69 -15.55
CA LYS A 6 -2.82 -2.29 -14.82
C LYS A 6 -3.30 -1.66 -13.51
N PRO A 7 -2.99 -2.27 -12.35
CA PRO A 7 -3.24 -1.61 -11.08
C PRO A 7 -2.41 -0.30 -11.06
N GLU A 8 -3.06 0.81 -10.73
CA GLU A 8 -2.40 2.11 -10.61
C GLU A 8 -1.18 2.02 -9.67
N PRO A 9 -0.06 2.70 -9.98
CA PRO A 9 1.15 2.62 -9.18
C PRO A 9 0.91 3.27 -7.81
N VAL A 10 0.79 2.44 -6.77
CA VAL A 10 0.58 2.91 -5.40
C VAL A 10 1.92 3.36 -4.83
N VAL A 11 2.11 4.67 -4.70
CA VAL A 11 3.32 5.22 -4.08
C VAL A 11 3.18 5.25 -2.56
N ALA A 12 4.21 4.79 -1.86
CA ALA A 12 4.31 4.82 -0.41
C ALA A 12 5.71 5.20 0.06
N TYR A 13 5.82 5.65 1.31
CA TYR A 13 7.11 6.03 1.87
C TYR A 13 7.89 4.79 2.31
N CYS A 14 9.08 4.61 1.76
CA CYS A 14 9.98 3.54 2.15
C CYS A 14 10.88 4.03 3.27
N VAL A 15 10.81 3.45 4.46
CA VAL A 15 11.69 3.82 5.59
C VAL A 15 13.17 3.46 5.34
N LYS A 16 13.44 2.42 4.55
CA LYS A 16 14.82 2.06 4.17
C LYS A 16 15.41 3.00 3.13
N CYS A 17 14.62 3.39 2.12
CA CYS A 17 15.09 4.32 1.09
C CYS A 17 14.91 5.79 1.49
N ARG A 18 14.14 6.07 2.55
CA ARG A 18 13.77 7.41 3.05
C ARG A 18 13.17 8.32 1.98
N GLU A 19 12.49 7.71 1.03
CA GLU A 19 11.89 8.39 -0.11
C GLU A 19 10.56 7.70 -0.46
N LYS A 20 9.70 8.42 -1.20
CA LYS A 20 8.45 7.86 -1.72
C LYS A 20 8.76 6.98 -2.93
N ARG A 21 8.34 5.73 -2.91
CA ARG A 21 8.53 4.76 -3.99
C ARG A 21 7.25 4.01 -4.31
N GLU A 22 7.19 3.52 -5.53
CA GLU A 22 6.11 2.63 -5.98
C GLU A 22 6.14 1.31 -5.19
N MET A 23 4.96 0.89 -4.75
CA MET A 23 4.73 -0.42 -4.18
C MET A 23 4.56 -1.43 -5.30
N THR A 24 5.32 -2.51 -5.22
CA THR A 24 5.09 -3.74 -5.97
C THR A 24 4.00 -4.54 -5.27
N ASN A 25 3.04 -5.05 -6.05
CA ASN A 25 1.88 -5.81 -5.57
C ASN A 25 1.09 -5.10 -4.46
N PRO A 26 0.62 -3.86 -4.67
CA PRO A 26 -0.21 -3.19 -3.69
C PRO A 26 -1.53 -3.95 -3.51
N ARG A 27 -1.90 -4.19 -2.26
CA ARG A 27 -3.15 -4.83 -1.84
C ARG A 27 -3.83 -3.97 -0.81
N GLU A 28 -5.11 -3.70 -1.02
CA GLU A 28 -5.94 -3.06 -0.02
C GLU A 28 -6.26 -4.08 1.10
N VAL A 29 -6.04 -3.67 2.33
CA VAL A 29 -6.34 -4.44 3.54
C VAL A 29 -7.17 -3.58 4.48
N SER A 30 -8.27 -4.15 4.95
CA SER A 30 -9.08 -3.58 6.03
C SER A 30 -8.55 -4.10 7.37
N MET A 31 -8.19 -3.20 8.27
CA MET A 31 -7.73 -3.50 9.62
C MET A 31 -8.66 -2.87 10.65
N LYS A 32 -9.15 -3.65 11.61
CA LYS A 32 -9.98 -3.15 12.71
C LYS A 32 -9.11 -2.35 13.69
N GLY A 33 -9.42 -1.07 13.86
CA GLY A 33 -8.75 -0.17 14.79
C GLY A 33 -9.42 -0.11 16.17
N LYS A 34 -8.78 0.59 17.11
CA LYS A 34 -9.33 0.86 18.45
C LYS A 34 -10.69 1.59 18.36
N GLY A 35 -11.66 1.13 19.16
CA GLY A 35 -13.00 1.71 19.25
C GLY A 35 -14.01 1.20 18.22
N GLY A 36 -13.80 0.02 17.64
CA GLY A 36 -14.72 -0.56 16.65
C GLY A 36 -14.61 0.04 15.24
N VAL A 37 -13.58 0.86 14.99
CA VAL A 37 -13.46 1.58 13.73
C VAL A 37 -12.65 0.78 12.73
N GLU A 38 -13.26 0.43 11.59
CA GLU A 38 -12.56 -0.16 10.46
C GLU A 38 -11.65 0.88 9.81
N ARG A 39 -10.36 0.54 9.63
CA ARG A 39 -9.39 1.35 8.91
C ARG A 39 -8.97 0.64 7.63
N ARG A 40 -8.85 1.40 6.56
CA ARG A 40 -8.30 0.92 5.29
C ARG A 40 -6.83 1.27 5.21
N ALA A 41 -6.02 0.30 4.81
CA ALA A 41 -4.62 0.47 4.52
C ALA A 41 -4.28 -0.25 3.23
N MET A 42 -3.35 0.28 2.44
CA MET A 42 -2.71 -0.47 1.37
C MET A 42 -1.39 -1.05 1.89
N THR A 43 -1.20 -2.35 1.68
CA THR A 43 0.06 -3.03 1.91
C THR A 43 0.73 -3.30 0.57
N GLY A 44 2.04 -3.22 0.51
CA GLY A 44 2.79 -3.58 -0.69
C GLY A 44 4.26 -3.80 -0.36
N THR A 45 5.09 -3.93 -1.38
CA THR A 45 6.52 -4.17 -1.22
C THR A 45 7.32 -3.11 -1.95
N CYS A 46 8.44 -2.65 -1.40
CA CYS A 46 9.31 -1.71 -2.10
C CYS A 46 9.98 -2.38 -3.29
N GLY A 47 9.76 -1.85 -4.51
CA GLY A 47 10.39 -2.37 -5.72
C GLY A 47 11.93 -2.24 -5.77
N LYS A 48 12.52 -1.41 -4.89
CA LYS A 48 13.99 -1.22 -4.81
C LYS A 48 14.65 -2.13 -3.79
N CYS A 49 14.14 -2.13 -2.55
CA CYS A 49 14.79 -2.78 -1.41
C CYS A 49 14.02 -4.00 -0.87
N GLY A 50 12.88 -4.36 -1.48
CA GLY A 50 12.07 -5.50 -1.07
C GLY A 50 11.39 -5.37 0.29
N THR A 51 11.48 -4.21 0.94
CA THR A 51 10.88 -4.01 2.28
C THR A 51 9.37 -3.85 2.18
N LYS A 52 8.61 -4.49 3.06
CA LYS A 52 7.16 -4.28 3.16
C LYS A 52 6.86 -2.82 3.49
N MET A 53 6.00 -2.21 2.68
CA MET A 53 5.53 -0.85 2.86
C MET A 53 4.04 -0.88 3.13
N PHE A 54 3.57 0.08 3.92
CA PHE A 54 2.16 0.22 4.28
C PHE A 54 1.76 1.69 4.09
N ARG A 55 0.59 1.93 3.51
CA ARG A 55 -0.02 3.25 3.32
C ARG A 55 -1.40 3.23 3.95
N ILE A 56 -1.54 3.91 5.09
CA ILE A 56 -2.82 4.02 5.79
C ILE A 56 -3.68 5.04 5.03
N MET A 57 -4.87 4.65 4.57
CA MET A 57 -5.75 5.52 3.77
C MET A 57 -6.81 6.23 4.62
N GLY A 58 -7.15 5.71 5.80
CA GLY A 58 -8.07 6.36 6.74
C GLY A 58 -9.14 5.42 7.27
N LYS A 59 -10.07 5.96 8.07
CA LYS A 59 -11.25 5.23 8.54
C LYS A 59 -12.17 4.97 7.35
N LYS A 60 -12.79 3.79 7.31
CA LYS A 60 -13.88 3.51 6.37
C LYS A 60 -15.10 4.34 6.75
#